data_AF-A0A2C6A2T2-F1
#
_entry.id   AF-A0A2C6A2T2-F1
#
_cell.length_a   1.000
_cell.length_b   1.000
_cell.length_c   1.000
_cell.angle_alpha   90.00
_cell.angle_beta   90.00
_cell.angle_gamma   90.00
#
_symmetry.space_group_name_H-M   'P 1'
#
loop_
_entity.id
_entity.type
_entity.pdbx_description
1 polymer ?
#
loop_
_entity_poly.entity_id
_entity_poly.type
_entity_poly.pdbx_seq_one_letter_code
_entity_poly.pdbx_strand_id
1 'polypeptide(L)'
;MIRTLREYLESCDTPKDEFDRMDEYVHYRFESSGYLVAAFFIRWGMGITIADQEYESIREYEMAMGNVFGLTNDYFSWNVEKDQRADRRRNASSKRNREP
;
A
#
# COMPACT_ATOMS: atom_id res chain seq x y z
N MET A 1 17.84 2.51 -0.86
CA MET A 1 17.49 1.62 -1.99
C MET A 1 17.38 0.16 -1.54
N ILE A 2 18.48 -0.54 -1.23
CA ILE A 2 18.43 -1.99 -0.90
C ILE A 2 17.52 -2.27 0.32
N ARG A 3 17.57 -1.41 1.35
CA ARG A 3 16.70 -1.50 2.53
C ARG A 3 15.21 -1.39 2.15
N THR A 4 14.82 -0.32 1.46
CA THR A 4 13.43 -0.08 1.02
C THR A 4 12.87 -1.20 0.15
N LEU A 5 13.67 -1.73 -0.77
CA LEU A 5 13.26 -2.86 -1.61
C LEU A 5 13.11 -4.14 -0.78
N ARG A 6 13.99 -4.37 0.19
CA ARG A 6 13.89 -5.52 1.09
C ARG A 6 12.62 -5.44 1.95
N GLU A 7 12.37 -4.30 2.59
CA GLU A 7 11.16 -4.06 3.40
C GLU A 7 9.89 -4.29 2.56
N TYR A 8 9.88 -3.83 1.30
CA TYR A 8 8.77 -4.08 0.40
C TYR A 8 8.57 -5.56 0.06
N LEU A 9 9.64 -6.29 -0.29
CA LEU A 9 9.56 -7.72 -0.61
C LEU A 9 9.11 -8.54 0.62
N GLU A 10 9.64 -8.22 1.80
CA GLU A 10 9.20 -8.82 3.07
C GLU A 10 7.72 -8.55 3.33
N SER A 11 7.24 -7.34 3.03
CA SER A 11 5.82 -7.03 3.10
C SER A 11 5.02 -7.92 2.15
N CYS A 12 5.50 -8.23 0.93
CA CYS A 12 4.79 -9.09 -0.03
C CYS A 12 4.71 -10.55 0.43
N ASP A 13 5.81 -11.08 0.98
CA ASP A 13 5.99 -12.50 1.30
C ASP A 13 5.34 -12.93 2.63
N THR A 14 5.06 -11.98 3.52
CA THR A 14 4.41 -12.28 4.80
C THR A 14 3.00 -12.85 4.56
N PRO A 15 2.62 -14.03 5.09
CA PRO A 15 1.26 -14.57 5.04
C PRO A 15 0.30 -13.61 5.74
N LYS A 16 -0.87 -13.37 5.15
CA LYS A 16 -1.73 -12.28 5.59
C LYS A 16 -3.13 -12.76 5.87
N ASP A 17 -3.59 -12.39 7.06
CA ASP A 17 -4.92 -12.68 7.57
C ASP A 17 -6.02 -12.07 6.68
N GLU A 18 -7.23 -12.60 6.84
CA GLU A 18 -8.41 -11.98 6.27
C GLU A 18 -8.72 -10.71 7.09
N PHE A 19 -8.72 -9.54 6.43
CA PHE A 19 -9.09 -8.28 7.06
C PHE A 19 -10.61 -8.10 7.01
N ASP A 20 -11.25 -8.12 8.18
CA ASP A 20 -12.70 -7.93 8.29
C ASP A 20 -13.09 -6.44 8.29
N ARG A 21 -12.20 -5.56 8.74
CA ARG A 21 -12.46 -4.12 8.83
C ARG A 21 -11.58 -3.29 7.89
N MET A 22 -12.13 -2.16 7.44
CA MET A 22 -11.43 -1.27 6.51
C MET A 22 -10.22 -0.58 7.16
N ASP A 23 -10.30 -0.23 8.44
CA ASP A 23 -9.19 0.42 9.17
C ASP A 23 -7.97 -0.50 9.28
N GLU A 24 -8.18 -1.77 9.59
CA GLU A 24 -7.12 -2.80 9.58
C GLU A 24 -6.54 -3.00 8.18
N TYR A 25 -7.41 -3.04 7.17
CA TYR A 25 -6.99 -3.21 5.78
C TYR A 25 -6.16 -2.04 5.25
N VAL A 26 -6.52 -0.79 5.57
CA VAL A 26 -5.85 0.40 5.06
C VAL A 26 -4.42 0.50 5.59
N HIS A 27 -4.20 0.19 6.88
CA HIS A 27 -2.85 0.11 7.45
C HIS A 27 -1.98 -0.91 6.74
N TYR A 28 -2.54 -2.10 6.50
CA TYR A 28 -1.87 -3.14 5.72
C TYR A 28 -1.59 -2.70 4.26
N ARG A 29 -2.57 -2.04 3.63
CA ARG A 29 -2.51 -1.69 2.21
C ARG A 29 -1.47 -0.61 1.95
N PHE A 30 -1.24 0.30 2.89
CA PHE A 30 -0.16 1.28 2.82
C PHE A 30 1.19 0.61 2.52
N GLU A 31 1.58 -0.39 3.33
CA GLU A 31 2.87 -1.07 3.20
C GLU A 31 2.94 -1.94 1.94
N SER A 32 1.86 -2.66 1.64
CA SER A 32 1.83 -3.64 0.54
C SER A 32 1.48 -3.04 -0.83
N SER A 33 1.02 -1.80 -0.90
CA SER A 33 0.67 -1.13 -2.17
C SER A 33 1.87 -0.85 -3.07
N GLY A 34 3.09 -0.89 -2.52
CA GLY A 34 4.30 -0.47 -3.23
C GLY A 34 4.46 1.05 -3.32
N TYR A 35 3.60 1.82 -2.65
CA TYR A 35 3.70 3.28 -2.61
C TYR A 35 5.08 3.77 -2.15
N LEU A 36 5.61 3.24 -1.04
CA LEU A 36 6.92 3.65 -0.50
C LEU A 36 8.07 3.40 -1.49
N VAL A 37 8.01 2.29 -2.23
CA VAL A 37 8.99 1.97 -3.28
C VAL A 37 8.85 2.92 -4.47
N ALA A 38 7.62 3.20 -4.91
CA ALA A 38 7.36 4.16 -5.98
C ALA A 38 7.84 5.57 -5.62
N ALA A 39 7.49 6.06 -4.42
CA ALA A 39 7.93 7.35 -3.90
C ALA A 39 9.45 7.42 -3.76
N PHE A 40 10.10 6.34 -3.34
CA PHE A 40 11.57 6.24 -3.34
C PHE A 40 12.16 6.40 -4.75
N PHE A 41 11.64 5.68 -5.75
CA PHE A 41 12.15 5.76 -7.12
C PHE A 41 11.96 7.14 -7.75
N ILE A 42 10.83 7.80 -7.50
CA ILE A 42 10.58 9.17 -7.97
C ILE A 42 11.62 10.13 -7.37
N ARG A 43 11.79 10.11 -6.05
CA ARG A 43 12.78 10.95 -5.36
C ARG A 43 14.19 10.70 -5.88
N TRP A 44 14.56 9.42 -6.03
CA TRP A 44 15.85 9.03 -6.59
C TRP A 44 16.05 9.55 -8.01
N GLY A 45 15.06 9.39 -8.90
CA GLY A 45 15.11 9.87 -10.28
C GLY A 45 15.19 11.40 -10.39
N MET A 46 14.65 12.11 -9.40
CA MET A 46 14.73 13.58 -9.30
C MET A 46 16.01 14.08 -8.60
N GLY A 47 16.86 13.19 -8.09
CA GLY A 47 18.03 13.57 -7.30
C GLY A 47 17.68 14.17 -5.93
N ILE A 48 16.48 13.89 -5.42
CA ILE A 48 16.00 14.38 -4.11
C ILE A 48 16.41 13.38 -3.03
N THR A 49 17.10 13.88 -2.01
CA THR A 49 17.40 13.15 -0.77
C THR A 49 16.70 13.86 0.38
N ILE A 50 16.06 13.09 1.26
CA ILE A 50 15.36 13.60 2.44
C ILE A 50 16.09 13.02 3.66
N ALA A 51 16.51 13.88 4.59
CA ALA A 51 17.10 13.42 5.84
C ALA A 51 16.02 12.79 6.74
N ASP A 52 16.42 11.90 7.66
CA ASP A 52 15.46 11.17 8.51
C ASP A 52 14.53 12.11 9.30
N GLN A 53 15.05 13.26 9.77
CA GLN A 53 14.26 14.26 10.49
C GLN A 53 13.21 14.97 9.60
N GLU A 54 13.57 15.24 8.34
CA GLU A 54 12.65 15.81 7.35
C GLU A 54 11.60 14.78 6.92
N TYR A 55 12.01 13.50 6.82
CA TYR A 55 11.09 12.42 6.52
C TYR A 55 10.02 12.25 7.59
N GLU A 56 10.38 12.36 8.87
CA GLU A 56 9.40 12.27 9.97
C GLU A 56 8.35 13.39 9.86
N SER A 57 8.75 14.59 9.42
CA SER A 57 7.82 15.72 9.23
C SER A 57 6.79 15.50 8.11
N ILE A 58 7.04 14.59 7.18
CA ILE A 58 6.12 14.26 6.07
C ILE A 58 5.48 12.88 6.23
N ARG A 59 5.70 12.19 7.34
CA ARG A 59 5.26 10.80 7.54
C ARG A 59 3.75 10.63 7.41
N GLU A 60 2.98 11.53 8.01
CA GLU A 60 1.51 11.52 7.92
C GLU A 60 1.03 11.76 6.48
N TYR A 61 1.74 12.63 5.74
CA TYR A 61 1.46 12.89 4.33
C TYR A 61 1.72 11.64 3.47
N GLU A 62 2.85 10.96 3.68
CA GLU A 62 3.16 9.70 2.98
C GLU A 62 2.10 8.63 3.28
N MET A 63 1.65 8.50 4.53
CA MET A 63 0.57 7.57 4.90
C MET A 63 -0.74 7.90 4.18
N ALA A 64 -1.16 9.16 4.17
CA ALA A 64 -2.37 9.59 3.47
C ALA A 64 -2.28 9.31 1.95
N MET A 65 -1.14 9.64 1.35
CA MET A 65 -0.91 9.42 -0.08
C MET A 65 -0.84 7.94 -0.46
N GLY A 66 -0.21 7.11 0.37
CA GLY A 66 -0.16 5.67 0.15
C GLY A 66 -1.54 5.01 0.27
N ASN A 67 -2.40 5.50 1.17
CA ASN A 67 -3.80 5.07 1.25
C ASN A 67 -4.57 5.44 -0.03
N VAL A 68 -4.45 6.68 -0.50
CA VAL A 68 -5.07 7.11 -1.76
C VAL A 68 -4.57 6.26 -2.92
N PHE A 69 -3.27 6.03 -3.02
CA PHE A 69 -2.65 5.21 -4.05
C PHE A 69 -3.19 3.78 -4.05
N GLY A 70 -3.17 3.12 -2.89
CA GLY A 70 -3.63 1.74 -2.73
C GLY A 70 -5.12 1.57 -3.01
N LEU A 71 -5.98 2.42 -2.45
CA LEU A 71 -7.43 2.35 -2.64
C LEU A 71 -7.84 2.69 -4.08
N THR A 72 -7.11 3.59 -4.73
CA THR A 72 -7.34 3.90 -6.15
C THR A 72 -6.98 2.69 -7.01
N ASN A 73 -5.85 2.03 -6.73
CA ASN A 73 -5.48 0.79 -7.41
C ASN A 73 -6.58 -0.26 -7.22
N ASP A 74 -7.00 -0.51 -5.98
CA ASP A 74 -8.05 -1.48 -5.67
C ASP A 74 -9.35 -1.23 -6.46
N TYR A 75 -9.77 0.03 -6.58
CA TYR A 75 -10.98 0.40 -7.29
C TYR A 75 -10.88 0.05 -8.79
N PHE A 76 -9.77 0.40 -9.44
CA PHE A 76 -9.60 0.15 -10.87
C PHE A 76 -9.19 -1.29 -11.19
N SER A 77 -8.45 -1.97 -10.30
CA SER A 77 -8.00 -3.35 -10.49
C SER A 77 -9.07 -4.38 -10.14
N TRP A 78 -10.14 -3.98 -9.43
CA TRP A 78 -11.18 -4.89 -8.95
C TRP A 78 -11.73 -5.83 -10.01
N ASN A 79 -12.00 -5.33 -11.22
CA ASN A 79 -12.57 -6.14 -12.30
C ASN A 79 -11.63 -7.27 -12.76
N VAL A 80 -10.33 -7.14 -12.54
CA VAL A 80 -9.31 -8.14 -12.85
C VAL A 80 -9.11 -9.10 -11.66
N GLU A 81 -9.15 -8.56 -10.43
CA GLU A 81 -8.81 -9.29 -9.21
C GLU A 81 -9.98 -10.07 -8.59
N LYS A 82 -11.23 -9.71 -8.90
CA LYS A 82 -12.43 -10.28 -8.25
C LYS A 82 -12.57 -11.80 -8.37
N ASP A 83 -12.00 -12.38 -9.42
CA ASP A 83 -12.06 -13.83 -9.69
C ASP A 83 -10.80 -14.56 -9.20
N GLN A 84 -9.80 -13.82 -8.71
CA GLN A 84 -8.55 -14.35 -8.15
C GLN A 84 -8.72 -14.51 -6.64
N ARG A 85 -8.65 -15.75 -6.14
CA ARG A 85 -9.04 -16.09 -4.75
C ARG A 85 -8.26 -15.30 -3.68
N ALA A 86 -6.98 -15.06 -3.89
CA ALA A 86 -6.13 -14.31 -2.97
C ALA A 86 -6.39 -12.79 -3.09
N ASP A 87 -6.49 -12.26 -4.31
CA ASP A 87 -6.53 -10.82 -4.56
C ASP A 87 -7.93 -10.23 -4.36
N ARG A 88 -8.99 -10.99 -4.64
CA ARG A 88 -10.37 -10.64 -4.27
C ARG A 88 -10.47 -10.24 -2.80
N ARG A 89 -9.76 -10.94 -1.91
CA ARG A 89 -9.81 -10.72 -0.44
C ARG A 89 -8.91 -9.56 0.00
N ARG A 90 -7.90 -9.23 -0.79
CA ARG A 90 -6.91 -8.17 -0.52
C ARG A 90 -7.20 -6.88 -1.29
N ASN A 91 -8.46 -6.65 -1.64
CA ASN A 91 -8.94 -5.45 -2.32
C ASN A 91 -10.03 -4.78 -1.46
N ALA A 92 -10.06 -3.44 -1.38
CA ALA A 92 -11.07 -2.70 -0.63
C ALA A 92 -12.51 -2.91 -1.17
N SER A 93 -12.66 -3.08 -2.49
CA SER A 93 -13.97 -3.20 -3.14
C SER A 93 -14.75 -4.44 -2.71
N SER A 94 -14.06 -5.50 -2.27
CA SER A 94 -14.72 -6.70 -1.74
C SER A 94 -15.25 -6.53 -0.31
N LYS A 95 -14.71 -5.58 0.45
CA LYS A 95 -15.10 -5.31 1.85
C LYS A 95 -16.33 -4.42 1.92
N ARG A 96 -16.44 -3.45 1.00
CA ARG A 96 -17.64 -2.61 0.87
C ARG A 96 -18.93 -3.41 0.60
N ASN A 97 -18.83 -4.56 -0.07
CA ASN A 97 -19.98 -5.43 -0.34
C ASN A 97 -20.37 -6.35 0.84
N ARG A 98 -19.70 -6.23 2.00
CA ARG A 98 -19.95 -7.00 3.22
C ARG A 98 -20.50 -6.16 4.37
N GLU A 99 -20.51 -4.84 4.25
CA GLU A 99 -21.22 -3.96 5.19
C GLU A 99 -22.73 -3.98 4.85
N PRO A 100 -23.62 -4.08 5.85
CA PRO A 100 -25.08 -4.13 5.64
C PRO A 100 -25.65 -2.85 5.03
#